data_AF-Q4KC97-F1
#
_entry.id   AF-Q4KC97-F1
#
_cell.length_a   1.000
_cell.length_b   1.000
_cell.length_c   1.000
_cell.angle_alpha   90.00
_cell.angle_beta   90.00
_cell.angle_gamma   90.00
#
_symmetry.space_group_name_H-M   'P 1'
#
loop_
_entity.id
_entity.type
_entity.pdbx_description
1 polymer ?
#
loop_
_entity_poly.entity_id
_entity_poly.type
_entity_poly.pdbx_seq_one_letter_code
_entity_poly.pdbx_strand_id
1 'polypeptide(L)'
;MNSLATDAPQPALILDPGLAPHLHHLQLRQLGGRVIGIADNRFTDLLSVVGGPGCAVRNGNPWDLRRENICQLGYRLGGQGELTRATASAPAAPPGPVATPAPPLELDLPALRLGRQSRYGFLPLGQSTHRENISLDSIDTPATLLTLSHWPANKTPVEHKANLSTTSALGFLQQGLTVDRAQVITSDHFDLDGLASVYAFLAPEHALGHRQLLIDIARLGDFSRGTSAQALHCAFALHALAARVRVDPQASNDRQLLTRFAALLPQMADVLDNTRRYAPLYAPAMLALQRSEALLADPGTVIEEYPAIDLAVFVLPEQGWDGLGEYCGLSPVAVHNRSRCGVLAMVRQGRVEIRQRYESWVERISGIARPRRDLAIFARALQEAERTPGQWHYDGVQEIMPALRFVASRPSSHASSTLLAELRQFLEQAPVAWDANA
;
A
#
# COMPACT_ATOMS: atom_id res chain seq x y z
N MET A 1 28.46 -0.94 19.79
CA MET A 1 28.43 -2.24 20.52
C MET A 1 27.32 -2.19 21.55
N ASN A 2 26.63 -3.32 21.70
CA ASN A 2 25.38 -3.59 22.45
C ASN A 2 24.13 -2.98 21.81
N SER A 3 23.08 -3.71 21.47
CA SER A 3 22.75 -5.12 21.64
C SER A 3 21.84 -5.52 20.48
N LEU A 4 22.09 -6.70 19.91
CA LEU A 4 21.14 -7.42 19.07
C LEU A 4 19.79 -7.39 19.80
N ALA A 5 18.77 -6.86 19.12
CA ALA A 5 17.40 -7.21 19.47
C ALA A 5 17.33 -8.73 19.38
N THR A 6 17.21 -9.39 20.53
CA THR A 6 16.88 -10.81 20.58
C THR A 6 15.50 -10.95 19.98
N ASP A 7 15.43 -11.36 18.71
CA ASP A 7 14.19 -11.81 18.09
C ASP A 7 13.60 -12.87 19.02
N ALA A 8 12.43 -12.57 19.63
CA ALA A 8 11.67 -13.58 20.32
C ALA A 8 11.43 -14.75 19.34
N PRO A 9 11.54 -16.02 19.77
CA PRO A 9 11.37 -17.15 18.87
C PRO A 9 9.98 -17.06 18.22
N GLN A 10 9.95 -16.93 16.90
CA GLN A 10 8.68 -16.94 16.17
C GLN A 10 7.96 -18.27 16.47
N PRO A 11 6.67 -18.23 16.84
CA PRO A 11 5.92 -19.45 17.08
C PRO A 11 5.88 -20.30 15.80
N ALA A 12 5.98 -21.62 15.96
CA ALA A 12 5.98 -22.53 14.83
C ALA A 12 4.64 -22.52 14.09
N LEU A 13 4.68 -22.39 12.76
CA LEU A 13 3.50 -22.48 11.91
C LEU A 13 2.95 -23.91 11.91
N ILE A 14 1.69 -24.07 12.29
CA ILE A 14 0.97 -25.34 12.34
C ILE A 14 0.02 -25.41 11.13
N LEU A 15 0.19 -26.44 10.30
CA LEU A 15 -0.50 -26.61 9.02
C LEU A 15 -0.86 -28.07 8.80
N ASP A 16 -1.80 -28.31 7.89
CA ASP A 16 -1.99 -29.65 7.34
C ASP A 16 -0.72 -30.11 6.59
N PRO A 17 -0.30 -31.39 6.70
CA PRO A 17 0.98 -31.86 6.16
C PRO A 17 1.23 -31.55 4.67
N GLY A 18 0.18 -31.49 3.85
CA GLY A 18 0.28 -31.21 2.41
C GLY A 18 0.57 -29.75 2.05
N LEU A 19 0.41 -28.80 2.99
CA LEU A 19 0.58 -27.37 2.73
C LEU A 19 2.03 -26.88 2.97
N ALA A 20 2.75 -27.50 3.92
CA ALA A 20 4.10 -27.06 4.29
C ALA A 20 5.08 -26.94 3.10
N PRO A 21 5.12 -27.88 2.13
CA PRO A 21 6.02 -27.75 0.97
C PRO A 21 5.74 -26.54 0.09
N HIS A 22 4.55 -25.94 0.15
CA HIS A 22 4.18 -24.81 -0.71
C HIS A 22 4.58 -23.46 -0.12
N LEU A 23 5.04 -23.41 1.13
CA LEU A 23 5.27 -22.16 1.86
C LEU A 23 6.75 -21.94 2.24
N HIS A 24 7.64 -22.88 1.93
CA HIS A 24 9.06 -22.85 2.33
C HIS A 24 9.86 -21.66 1.78
N HIS A 25 9.40 -21.06 0.69
CA HIS A 25 10.03 -19.90 0.07
C HIS A 25 9.55 -18.56 0.65
N LEU A 26 8.51 -18.59 1.50
CA LEU A 26 7.92 -17.38 2.08
C LEU A 26 8.61 -17.03 3.39
N GLN A 27 8.96 -15.76 3.55
CA GLN A 27 9.27 -15.22 4.86
C GLN A 27 7.98 -14.95 5.62
N LEU A 28 7.82 -15.57 6.78
CA LEU A 28 6.59 -15.46 7.57
C LEU A 28 6.65 -14.27 8.54
N ARG A 29 5.52 -13.58 8.65
CA ARG A 29 5.27 -12.50 9.62
C ARG A 29 3.85 -12.61 10.14
N GLN A 30 3.59 -12.09 11.35
CA GLN A 30 2.23 -11.93 11.86
C GLN A 30 1.85 -10.44 11.75
N LEU A 31 0.69 -10.14 11.16
CA LEU A 31 0.12 -8.78 11.05
C LEU A 31 -1.37 -8.84 11.41
N GLY A 32 -1.82 -8.02 12.37
CA GLY A 32 -3.24 -7.94 12.75
C GLY A 32 -3.91 -9.27 13.10
N GLY A 33 -3.17 -10.22 13.69
CA GLY A 33 -3.69 -11.55 14.00
C GLY A 33 -3.83 -12.49 12.79
N ARG A 34 -3.12 -12.21 11.69
CA ARG A 34 -2.98 -13.10 10.53
C ARG A 34 -1.52 -13.40 10.25
N VAL A 35 -1.21 -14.60 9.75
CA VAL A 35 0.12 -14.93 9.25
C VAL A 35 0.21 -14.54 7.78
N ILE A 36 1.16 -13.68 7.46
CA ILE A 36 1.44 -13.16 6.14
C ILE A 36 2.75 -13.77 5.65
N GLY A 37 2.72 -14.35 4.46
CA GLY A 37 3.90 -14.79 3.74
C GLY A 37 4.40 -13.66 2.83
N ILE A 38 5.70 -13.38 2.89
CA ILE A 38 6.35 -12.33 2.10
C ILE A 38 7.35 -12.99 1.16
N ALA A 39 7.20 -12.74 -0.14
CA ALA A 39 8.17 -13.09 -1.17
C ALA A 39 8.00 -12.16 -2.38
N ASP A 40 9.11 -11.82 -3.05
CA ASP A 40 9.11 -11.01 -4.28
C ASP A 40 8.26 -9.73 -4.20
N ASN A 41 8.36 -9.02 -3.07
CA ASN A 41 7.57 -7.81 -2.82
C ASN A 41 6.04 -8.04 -2.85
N ARG A 42 5.59 -9.23 -2.45
CA ARG A 42 4.18 -9.58 -2.33
C ARG A 42 3.86 -10.09 -0.93
N PHE A 43 2.82 -9.51 -0.35
CA PHE A 43 2.25 -9.91 0.93
C PHE A 43 1.08 -10.85 0.66
N THR A 44 1.19 -12.08 1.15
CA THR A 44 0.20 -13.14 0.96
C THR A 44 -0.46 -13.47 2.29
N ASP A 45 -1.76 -13.21 2.41
CA ASP A 45 -2.54 -13.64 3.58
C ASP A 45 -2.75 -15.16 3.55
N LEU A 46 -1.98 -15.88 4.37
CA LEU A 46 -2.00 -17.34 4.39
C LEU A 46 -3.34 -17.89 4.90
N LEU A 47 -4.03 -17.17 5.78
CA LEU A 47 -5.34 -17.59 6.24
C LEU A 47 -6.36 -17.56 5.10
N SER A 48 -6.31 -16.51 4.26
CA SER A 48 -7.14 -16.43 3.06
C SER A 48 -6.75 -17.47 2.00
N VAL A 49 -5.46 -17.82 1.89
CA VAL A 49 -5.01 -18.90 1.01
C VAL A 49 -5.54 -20.27 1.44
N VAL A 50 -5.51 -20.58 2.73
CA VAL A 50 -5.90 -21.90 3.24
C VAL A 50 -7.42 -22.03 3.42
N GLY A 51 -8.08 -20.99 3.93
CA GLY A 51 -9.52 -21.01 4.24
C GLY A 51 -10.42 -20.36 3.19
N GLY A 52 -9.84 -19.59 2.27
CA GLY A 52 -10.57 -18.64 1.43
C GLY A 52 -10.73 -17.26 2.12
N PRO A 53 -11.05 -16.20 1.35
CA PRO A 53 -11.23 -14.85 1.89
C PRO A 53 -12.30 -14.76 2.98
N GLY A 54 -12.13 -13.86 3.95
CA GLY A 54 -13.09 -13.67 5.05
C GLY A 54 -13.08 -14.80 6.09
N CYS A 55 -11.99 -15.57 6.20
CA CYS A 55 -11.84 -16.60 7.22
C CYS A 55 -11.21 -16.07 8.52
N ALA A 56 -11.38 -16.85 9.59
CA ALA A 56 -10.81 -16.63 10.90
C ALA A 56 -10.39 -17.95 11.55
N VAL A 57 -9.42 -17.91 12.46
CA VAL A 57 -9.03 -19.05 13.30
C VAL A 57 -9.98 -19.19 14.49
N ARG A 58 -10.32 -20.43 14.87
CA ARG A 58 -11.29 -20.74 15.94
C ARG A 58 -10.67 -20.58 17.33
N ASN A 59 -9.43 -21.05 17.50
CA ASN A 59 -8.72 -21.06 18.78
C ASN A 59 -8.00 -19.73 19.11
N GLY A 60 -8.09 -18.72 18.24
CA GLY A 60 -7.40 -17.44 18.41
C GLY A 60 -5.89 -17.48 18.16
N ASN A 61 -5.29 -18.64 17.86
CA ASN A 61 -3.89 -18.75 17.50
C ASN A 61 -3.71 -18.53 15.99
N PRO A 62 -3.12 -17.41 15.55
CA PRO A 62 -2.98 -17.10 14.12
C PRO A 62 -2.00 -18.03 13.40
N TRP A 63 -1.12 -18.72 14.14
CA TRP A 63 -0.16 -19.68 13.60
C TRP A 63 -0.73 -21.09 13.45
N ASP A 64 -1.99 -21.32 13.84
CA ASP A 64 -2.68 -22.60 13.63
C ASP A 64 -3.62 -22.53 12.43
N LEU A 65 -3.07 -22.80 11.24
CA LEU A 65 -3.75 -22.77 9.95
C LEU A 65 -4.21 -24.16 9.50
N ARG A 66 -4.35 -25.12 10.41
CA ARG A 66 -4.97 -26.42 10.10
C ARG A 66 -6.44 -26.24 9.74
N ARG A 67 -6.94 -27.02 8.79
CA ARG A 67 -8.31 -26.86 8.27
C ARG A 67 -9.37 -26.97 9.37
N GLU A 68 -9.20 -27.85 10.36
CA GLU A 68 -10.13 -27.97 11.48
C GLU A 68 -10.22 -26.71 12.35
N ASN A 69 -9.18 -25.89 12.37
CA ASN A 69 -9.12 -24.66 13.15
C ASN A 69 -9.65 -23.44 12.36
N ILE A 70 -9.96 -23.57 11.07
CA ILE A 70 -10.43 -22.45 10.25
C ILE A 70 -11.97 -22.43 10.23
N CYS A 71 -12.53 -21.23 10.29
CA CYS A 71 -13.94 -20.96 10.09
C CYS A 71 -14.14 -19.81 9.11
N GLN A 72 -15.26 -19.85 8.38
CA GLN A 72 -15.65 -18.79 7.49
C GLN A 72 -16.58 -17.83 8.22
N LEU A 73 -16.27 -16.54 8.18
CA LEU A 73 -17.14 -15.51 8.72
C LEU A 73 -18.22 -15.17 7.69
N GLY A 74 -19.47 -15.15 8.14
CA GLY A 74 -20.63 -14.72 7.38
C GLY A 74 -21.19 -13.42 7.93
N TYR A 75 -21.80 -12.63 7.07
CA TYR A 75 -22.59 -11.44 7.44
C TYR A 75 -23.96 -11.55 6.79
N ARG A 76 -25.02 -11.19 7.51
CA ARG A 76 -26.40 -11.21 6.97
C ARG A 76 -26.91 -9.78 6.82
N LEU A 77 -27.24 -9.38 5.59
CA LEU A 77 -27.92 -8.10 5.35
C LEU A 77 -29.26 -8.05 6.10
N GLY A 78 -29.57 -6.93 6.75
CA GLY A 78 -30.74 -6.77 7.63
C GLY A 78 -30.62 -7.50 8.97
N GLY A 79 -29.48 -8.14 9.26
CA GLY A 79 -29.21 -8.89 10.48
C GLY A 79 -28.72 -8.05 11.66
N GLN A 80 -28.83 -6.72 11.61
CA GLN A 80 -28.42 -5.81 12.68
C GLN A 80 -26.94 -5.94 13.09
N GLY A 81 -26.05 -6.19 12.13
CA GLY A 81 -24.61 -6.31 12.40
C GLY A 81 -24.12 -7.70 12.80
N GLU A 82 -25.00 -8.71 12.91
CA GLU A 82 -24.59 -10.05 13.36
C GLU A 82 -23.62 -10.75 12.41
N LEU A 83 -22.51 -11.26 12.98
CA LEU A 83 -21.56 -12.13 12.29
C LEU A 83 -21.81 -13.59 12.66
N THR A 84 -21.84 -14.45 11.65
CA THR A 84 -21.97 -15.89 11.84
C THR A 84 -20.64 -16.59 11.54
N ARG A 85 -20.47 -17.78 12.12
CA ARG A 85 -19.32 -18.65 11.85
C ARG A 85 -19.83 -19.94 11.22
N ALA A 86 -19.36 -20.23 10.02
CA ALA A 86 -19.60 -21.50 9.34
C ALA A 86 -18.32 -22.32 9.25
N THR A 87 -18.46 -23.62 8.98
CA THR A 87 -17.32 -24.44 8.55
C THR A 87 -16.79 -23.85 7.24
N ALA A 88 -15.48 -23.60 7.18
CA ALA A 88 -14.89 -23.13 5.94
C ALA A 88 -15.08 -24.19 4.85
N SER A 89 -15.65 -23.79 3.72
CA SER A 89 -15.68 -24.66 2.54
C SER A 89 -14.25 -25.00 2.13
N ALA A 90 -14.02 -26.19 1.58
CA ALA A 90 -12.69 -26.56 1.09
C ALA A 90 -12.19 -25.47 0.12
N PRO A 91 -10.94 -25.00 0.26
CA PRO A 91 -10.41 -24.02 -0.67
C PRO A 91 -10.45 -24.60 -2.09
N ALA A 92 -10.73 -23.75 -3.09
CA ALA A 92 -10.17 -24.01 -4.42
C ALA A 92 -8.67 -24.20 -4.23
N ALA A 93 -8.04 -25.14 -4.95
CA ALA A 93 -6.62 -25.47 -4.81
C ALA A 93 -5.78 -24.23 -4.43
N PRO A 94 -4.82 -24.35 -3.47
CA PRO A 94 -3.95 -23.23 -3.12
C PRO A 94 -3.49 -22.59 -4.42
N PRO A 95 -3.48 -21.25 -4.54
CA PRO A 95 -3.08 -20.61 -5.78
C PRO A 95 -1.78 -21.30 -6.17
N GLY A 96 -1.83 -22.01 -7.31
CA GLY A 96 -0.65 -22.68 -7.84
C GLY A 96 0.46 -21.64 -7.83
N PRO A 97 1.72 -22.04 -7.56
CA PRO A 97 2.80 -21.07 -7.41
C PRO A 97 2.64 -20.02 -8.50
N VAL A 98 2.44 -18.75 -8.13
CA VAL A 98 2.58 -17.65 -9.08
C VAL A 98 4.07 -17.50 -9.35
N ALA A 99 4.71 -18.60 -9.71
CA ALA A 99 5.99 -18.66 -10.34
C ALA A 99 5.66 -18.54 -11.82
N THR A 100 5.35 -17.32 -12.26
CA THR A 100 6.02 -16.94 -13.50
C THR A 100 7.50 -17.11 -13.14
N PRO A 101 8.27 -18.00 -13.82
CA PRO A 101 9.68 -18.11 -13.51
C PRO A 101 10.24 -16.70 -13.57
N ALA A 102 10.79 -16.23 -12.45
CA ALA A 102 11.43 -14.93 -12.43
C ALA A 102 12.38 -14.94 -13.64
N PRO A 103 12.31 -13.93 -14.53
CA PRO A 103 13.30 -13.84 -15.60
C PRO A 103 14.67 -13.97 -14.96
N PRO A 104 15.61 -14.69 -15.59
CA PRO A 104 16.89 -15.03 -14.99
C PRO A 104 17.50 -13.76 -14.37
N LEU A 105 17.93 -13.89 -13.11
CA LEU A 105 18.55 -12.79 -12.38
C LEU A 105 19.69 -12.26 -13.25
N GLU A 106 19.53 -11.05 -13.78
CA GLU A 106 20.60 -10.40 -14.52
C GLU A 106 21.66 -10.08 -13.48
N LEU A 107 22.77 -10.82 -13.49
CA LEU A 107 23.81 -10.65 -12.48
C LEU A 107 24.64 -9.40 -12.81
N ASP A 108 25.05 -8.70 -11.76
CA ASP A 108 26.04 -7.63 -11.79
C ASP A 108 25.65 -6.37 -12.57
N LEU A 109 24.40 -5.91 -12.41
CA LEU A 109 24.03 -4.56 -12.84
C LEU A 109 24.96 -3.50 -12.20
N PRO A 110 25.41 -2.48 -12.95
CA PRO A 110 26.22 -1.41 -12.40
C PRO A 110 25.37 -0.54 -11.47
N ALA A 111 25.91 -0.24 -10.28
CA ALA A 111 25.23 0.62 -9.32
C ALA A 111 25.13 2.04 -9.86
N LEU A 112 23.91 2.59 -9.86
CA LEU A 112 23.64 3.96 -10.28
C LEU A 112 24.19 4.96 -9.26
N ARG A 113 24.91 5.98 -9.74
CA ARG A 113 25.46 7.06 -8.91
C ARG A 113 25.17 8.40 -9.56
N LEU A 114 24.87 9.43 -8.75
CA LEU A 114 24.65 10.79 -9.25
C LEU A 114 25.94 11.60 -9.45
N GLY A 115 27.04 11.16 -8.86
CA GLY A 115 28.34 11.79 -9.03
C GLY A 115 29.44 11.03 -8.32
N ARG A 116 30.69 11.44 -8.54
CA ARG A 116 31.87 10.83 -7.90
C ARG A 116 31.89 10.97 -6.37
N GLN A 117 31.17 11.96 -5.84
CA GLN A 117 31.05 12.22 -4.41
C GLN A 117 29.94 11.37 -3.75
N SER A 118 29.10 10.67 -4.52
CA SER A 118 28.06 9.82 -3.98
C SER A 118 28.71 8.62 -3.30
N ARG A 119 28.64 8.58 -1.96
CA ARG A 119 29.20 7.48 -1.16
C ARG A 119 28.58 6.14 -1.56
N TYR A 120 27.26 6.12 -1.68
CA TYR A 120 26.50 4.94 -2.04
C TYR A 120 26.19 4.92 -3.54
N GLY A 121 25.93 3.71 -4.08
CA GLY A 121 25.26 3.53 -5.37
C GLY A 121 23.91 2.86 -5.18
N PHE A 122 22.96 3.11 -6.07
CA PHE A 122 21.66 2.46 -6.05
C PHE A 122 21.66 1.16 -6.87
N LEU A 123 21.08 0.10 -6.30
CA LEU A 123 20.74 -1.14 -6.98
C LEU A 123 19.35 -1.63 -6.56
N PRO A 124 18.56 -2.21 -7.47
CA PRO A 124 17.33 -2.93 -7.12
C PRO A 124 17.55 -4.03 -6.08
N LEU A 125 16.52 -4.40 -5.31
CA LEU A 125 16.64 -5.39 -4.23
C LEU A 125 17.21 -6.72 -4.69
N GLY A 126 16.74 -7.26 -5.82
CA GLY A 126 17.23 -8.54 -6.35
C GLY A 126 18.75 -8.54 -6.61
N GLN A 127 19.31 -7.38 -6.99
CA GLN A 127 20.74 -7.16 -7.24
C GLN A 127 21.59 -6.95 -5.98
N SER A 128 20.96 -6.72 -4.83
CA SER A 128 21.64 -6.41 -3.57
C SER A 128 21.51 -7.50 -2.50
N THR A 129 20.79 -8.58 -2.80
CA THR A 129 20.55 -9.74 -1.91
C THR A 129 21.80 -10.34 -1.26
N HIS A 130 22.95 -10.30 -1.95
CA HIS A 130 24.23 -10.82 -1.47
C HIS A 130 25.28 -9.73 -1.19
N ARG A 131 24.87 -8.46 -1.19
CA ARG A 131 25.76 -7.31 -1.01
C ARG A 131 25.30 -6.52 0.21
N GLU A 132 26.23 -6.15 1.06
CA GLU A 132 25.95 -5.32 2.22
C GLU A 132 25.31 -4.00 1.79
N ASN A 133 24.06 -3.79 2.23
CA ASN A 133 23.19 -2.73 1.71
C ASN A 133 22.43 -1.99 2.81
N ILE A 134 21.90 -0.83 2.45
CA ILE A 134 20.85 -0.13 3.19
C ILE A 134 19.55 -0.27 2.39
N SER A 135 18.52 -0.84 3.00
CA SER A 135 17.18 -0.95 2.42
C SER A 135 16.40 0.34 2.69
N LEU A 136 15.96 1.00 1.61
CA LEU A 136 15.21 2.25 1.64
C LEU A 136 13.86 1.99 0.99
N ASP A 137 12.80 2.18 1.77
CA ASP A 137 11.44 1.97 1.30
C ASP A 137 11.26 0.60 0.59
N SER A 138 11.62 -0.46 1.29
CA SER A 138 11.49 -1.84 0.80
C SER A 138 11.61 -2.82 1.96
N ILE A 139 11.43 -4.12 1.67
CA ILE A 139 11.76 -5.19 2.63
C ILE A 139 13.28 -5.30 2.86
N ASP A 140 13.68 -6.02 3.92
CA ASP A 140 15.08 -6.36 4.20
C ASP A 140 15.49 -7.73 3.66
N THR A 141 16.79 -7.91 3.45
CA THR A 141 17.43 -9.19 3.12
C THR A 141 18.44 -9.56 4.20
N PRO A 142 18.94 -10.81 4.25
CA PRO A 142 20.02 -11.17 5.17
C PRO A 142 21.29 -10.32 5.04
N ALA A 143 21.53 -9.69 3.88
CA ALA A 143 22.66 -8.78 3.66
C ALA A 143 22.37 -7.30 4.05
N THR A 144 21.13 -6.97 4.39
CA THR A 144 20.74 -5.61 4.76
C THR A 144 21.27 -5.25 6.14
N LEU A 145 22.07 -4.18 6.20
CA LEU A 145 22.70 -3.70 7.44
C LEU A 145 21.86 -2.65 8.18
N LEU A 146 21.01 -1.93 7.43
CA LEU A 146 20.09 -0.92 7.95
C LEU A 146 18.84 -0.91 7.07
N THR A 147 17.68 -0.88 7.70
CA THR A 147 16.39 -0.67 7.03
C THR A 147 15.85 0.70 7.43
N LEU A 148 15.34 1.46 6.45
CA LEU A 148 14.63 2.72 6.62
C LEU A 148 13.37 2.65 5.77
N SER A 149 12.37 1.97 6.28
CA SER A 149 11.07 1.72 5.66
C SER A 149 9.95 1.87 6.69
N HIS A 150 8.75 2.24 6.22
CA HIS A 150 7.52 2.23 7.00
C HIS A 150 6.60 1.03 6.69
N TRP A 151 7.06 0.08 5.86
CA TRP A 151 6.26 -1.08 5.50
C TRP A 151 5.94 -1.98 6.69
N PRO A 152 4.87 -2.79 6.61
CA PRO A 152 4.53 -3.73 7.68
C PRO A 152 5.71 -4.61 8.08
N ALA A 153 5.93 -4.75 9.40
CA ALA A 153 6.99 -5.59 9.97
C ALA A 153 8.42 -5.27 9.47
N ASN A 154 8.68 -4.02 9.07
CA ASN A 154 10.03 -3.55 8.75
C ASN A 154 10.96 -3.63 9.99
N LYS A 155 12.27 -3.65 9.73
CA LYS A 155 13.32 -3.65 10.76
C LYS A 155 13.96 -2.28 10.99
N THR A 156 13.25 -1.20 10.69
CA THR A 156 13.75 0.15 10.93
C THR A 156 14.00 0.36 12.43
N PRO A 157 15.20 0.80 12.85
CA PRO A 157 15.48 1.11 14.25
C PRO A 157 14.47 2.12 14.81
N VAL A 158 14.02 1.91 16.05
CA VAL A 158 12.93 2.69 16.67
C VAL A 158 13.21 4.20 16.65
N GLU A 159 14.45 4.58 16.89
CA GLU A 159 14.94 5.96 16.86
C GLU A 159 14.88 6.63 15.47
N HIS A 160 14.74 5.83 14.42
CA HIS A 160 14.65 6.29 13.03
C HIS A 160 13.28 6.04 12.40
N LYS A 161 12.37 5.34 13.08
CA LYS A 161 11.01 5.10 12.55
C LYS A 161 10.28 6.42 12.32
N ALA A 162 9.60 6.50 11.20
CA ALA A 162 8.72 7.60 10.83
C ALA A 162 7.54 7.08 10.01
N ASN A 163 6.53 7.92 9.80
CA ASN A 163 5.37 7.55 8.96
C ASN A 163 5.70 7.43 7.46
N LEU A 164 6.88 7.85 7.03
CA LEU A 164 7.36 7.82 5.64
C LEU A 164 8.84 7.40 5.65
N SER A 165 9.22 6.55 4.70
CA SER A 165 10.59 6.07 4.51
C SER A 165 11.57 7.23 4.25
N THR A 166 11.16 8.25 3.50
CA THR A 166 11.92 9.49 3.29
C THR A 166 12.17 10.25 4.59
N THR A 167 11.20 10.27 5.50
CA THR A 167 11.39 10.95 6.80
C THR A 167 12.40 10.20 7.66
N SER A 168 12.34 8.86 7.67
CA SER A 168 13.33 8.00 8.33
C SER A 168 14.73 8.24 7.76
N ALA A 169 14.87 8.25 6.43
CA ALA A 169 16.12 8.47 5.73
C ALA A 169 16.75 9.85 6.00
N LEU A 170 15.97 10.93 5.87
CA LEU A 170 16.44 12.28 6.16
C LEU A 170 16.79 12.45 7.64
N GLY A 171 16.02 11.83 8.55
CA GLY A 171 16.29 11.82 9.98
C GLY A 171 17.62 11.14 10.33
N PHE A 172 17.91 9.99 9.72
CA PHE A 172 19.19 9.29 9.85
C PHE A 172 20.37 10.15 9.37
N LEU A 173 20.26 10.71 8.16
CA LEU A 173 21.32 11.53 7.55
C LEU A 173 21.58 12.83 8.31
N GLN A 174 20.53 13.45 8.87
CA GLN A 174 20.63 14.69 9.65
C GLN A 174 21.48 14.51 10.93
N GLN A 175 21.56 13.28 11.45
CA GLN A 175 22.43 12.96 12.60
C GLN A 175 23.90 12.78 12.21
N GLY A 176 24.24 12.88 10.92
CA GLY A 176 25.60 12.63 10.41
C GLY A 176 26.00 11.15 10.47
N LEU A 177 25.02 10.25 10.63
CA LEU A 177 25.27 8.81 10.72
C LEU A 177 25.56 8.21 9.36
N THR A 178 26.37 7.15 9.35
CA THR A 178 26.73 6.41 8.16
C THR A 178 26.83 4.92 8.43
N VAL A 179 26.52 4.11 7.42
CA VAL A 179 26.72 2.66 7.48
C VAL A 179 27.98 2.31 6.69
N ASP A 180 29.11 2.15 7.37
CA ASP A 180 30.44 2.10 6.72
C ASP A 180 30.64 0.90 5.81
N ARG A 181 30.04 -0.22 6.19
CA ARG A 181 30.10 -1.49 5.46
C ARG A 181 29.21 -1.49 4.22
N ALA A 182 28.15 -0.68 4.19
CA ALA A 182 27.27 -0.61 3.04
C ALA A 182 27.91 0.23 1.92
N GLN A 183 27.94 -0.31 0.71
CA GLN A 183 28.35 0.43 -0.49
C GLN A 183 27.18 0.75 -1.42
N VAL A 184 26.04 0.09 -1.19
CA VAL A 184 24.83 0.24 -1.99
C VAL A 184 23.62 0.52 -1.12
N ILE A 185 22.70 1.29 -1.67
CA ILE A 185 21.34 1.45 -1.18
C ILE A 185 20.41 0.70 -2.13
N THR A 186 19.27 0.25 -1.61
CA THR A 186 18.33 -0.56 -2.38
C THR A 186 16.89 -0.22 -2.11
N SER A 187 16.03 -0.54 -3.08
CA SER A 187 14.57 -0.51 -3.01
C SER A 187 14.02 -1.61 -3.94
N ASP A 188 12.81 -2.10 -3.69
CA ASP A 188 12.14 -3.19 -4.44
C ASP A 188 10.98 -2.70 -5.31
N HIS A 189 10.67 -1.41 -5.28
CA HIS A 189 9.64 -0.78 -6.10
C HIS A 189 9.94 0.69 -6.38
N PHE A 190 9.09 1.29 -7.21
CA PHE A 190 9.21 2.69 -7.59
C PHE A 190 7.94 3.44 -7.22
N ASP A 191 8.08 4.40 -6.32
CA ASP A 191 7.14 5.48 -6.07
C ASP A 191 7.89 6.75 -5.64
N LEU A 192 7.17 7.75 -5.13
CA LEU A 192 7.78 9.02 -4.73
C LEU A 192 8.47 8.96 -3.35
N ASP A 193 8.04 8.09 -2.42
CA ASP A 193 8.71 7.94 -1.12
C ASP A 193 10.04 7.18 -1.30
N GLY A 194 10.03 6.10 -2.09
CA GLY A 194 11.21 5.36 -2.51
C GLY A 194 12.18 6.23 -3.32
N LEU A 195 11.68 7.03 -4.26
CA LEU A 195 12.53 7.96 -5.03
C LEU A 195 13.20 9.02 -4.13
N ALA A 196 12.44 9.64 -3.22
CA ALA A 196 12.96 10.68 -2.36
C ALA A 196 13.94 10.14 -1.30
N SER A 197 13.68 8.96 -0.73
CA SER A 197 14.58 8.30 0.22
C SER A 197 15.90 7.86 -0.44
N VAL A 198 15.85 7.25 -1.64
CA VAL A 198 17.05 6.91 -2.43
C VAL A 198 17.82 8.17 -2.81
N TYR A 199 17.14 9.22 -3.28
CA TYR A 199 17.77 10.50 -3.61
C TYR A 199 18.51 11.11 -2.41
N ALA A 200 17.92 11.03 -1.21
CA ALA A 200 18.54 11.54 0.01
C ALA A 200 19.92 10.92 0.29
N PHE A 201 20.11 9.63 0.01
CA PHE A 201 21.41 8.97 0.20
C PHE A 201 22.41 9.23 -0.95
N LEU A 202 21.94 9.50 -2.17
CA LEU A 202 22.81 9.78 -3.33
C LEU A 202 23.23 11.26 -3.40
N ALA A 203 22.46 12.18 -2.82
CA ALA A 203 22.73 13.62 -2.81
C ALA A 203 22.37 14.26 -1.45
N PRO A 204 23.02 13.86 -0.34
CA PRO A 204 22.58 14.17 1.02
C PRO A 204 22.54 15.67 1.34
N GLU A 205 23.53 16.45 0.92
CA GLU A 205 23.55 17.89 1.19
C GLU A 205 22.38 18.62 0.52
N HIS A 206 22.11 18.33 -0.76
CA HIS A 206 20.99 18.93 -1.51
C HIS A 206 19.64 18.48 -0.95
N ALA A 207 19.52 17.18 -0.64
CA ALA A 207 18.31 16.62 -0.07
C ALA A 207 17.99 17.18 1.32
N LEU A 208 18.99 17.35 2.19
CA LEU A 208 18.82 18.00 3.49
C LEU A 208 18.44 19.49 3.34
N GLY A 209 18.98 20.18 2.32
CA GLY A 209 18.53 21.54 1.94
C GLY A 209 17.06 21.60 1.53
N HIS A 210 16.52 20.51 0.96
CA HIS A 210 15.13 20.37 0.51
C HIS A 210 14.27 19.49 1.43
N ARG A 211 14.69 19.27 2.67
CA ARG A 211 14.11 18.27 3.59
C ARG A 211 12.59 18.30 3.64
N GLN A 212 11.98 19.47 3.87
CA GLN A 212 10.53 19.57 4.00
C GLN A 212 9.81 19.31 2.67
N LEU A 213 10.36 19.79 1.56
CA LEU A 213 9.78 19.58 0.23
C LEU A 213 9.78 18.10 -0.15
N LEU A 214 10.88 17.37 0.12
CA LEU A 214 10.97 15.93 -0.11
C LEU A 214 9.98 15.14 0.76
N ILE A 215 9.80 15.52 2.03
CA ILE A 215 8.79 14.91 2.90
C ILE A 215 7.37 15.14 2.36
N ASP A 216 7.07 16.34 1.86
CA ASP A 216 5.76 16.64 1.29
C ASP A 216 5.54 15.89 -0.04
N ILE A 217 6.59 15.70 -0.86
CA ILE A 217 6.53 14.89 -2.09
C ILE A 217 6.28 13.41 -1.75
N ALA A 218 7.02 12.85 -0.80
CA ALA A 218 6.81 11.48 -0.31
C ALA A 218 5.38 11.27 0.22
N ARG A 219 4.88 12.22 1.02
CA ARG A 219 3.50 12.21 1.53
C ARG A 219 2.46 12.23 0.41
N LEU A 220 2.71 12.99 -0.66
CA LEU A 220 1.84 13.02 -1.84
C LEU A 220 1.91 11.71 -2.64
N GLY A 221 3.04 11.00 -2.63
CA GLY A 221 3.16 9.65 -3.18
C GLY A 221 2.25 8.66 -2.46
N ASP A 222 2.57 8.36 -1.21
CA ASP A 222 1.94 7.24 -0.50
C ASP A 222 0.53 7.54 -0.03
N PHE A 223 0.33 8.75 0.52
CA PHE A 223 -0.94 9.10 1.15
C PHE A 223 -1.83 9.91 0.23
N SER A 224 -1.32 10.32 -0.95
CA SER A 224 -2.02 11.24 -1.85
C SER A 224 -2.60 12.40 -1.06
N ARG A 225 -1.80 13.05 -0.21
CA ARG A 225 -2.31 14.07 0.71
C ARG A 225 -1.33 15.21 0.89
N GLY A 226 -1.83 16.44 0.80
CA GLY A 226 -1.03 17.64 0.94
C GLY A 226 -1.61 18.81 0.15
N THR A 227 -1.19 20.02 0.51
CA THR A 227 -1.65 21.28 -0.11
C THR A 227 -0.52 22.21 -0.53
N SER A 228 0.74 21.82 -0.30
CA SER A 228 1.91 22.61 -0.73
C SER A 228 1.94 22.68 -2.26
N ALA A 229 1.77 23.87 -2.82
CA ALA A 229 1.77 24.08 -4.27
C ALA A 229 3.10 23.62 -4.91
N GLN A 230 4.23 23.90 -4.26
CA GLN A 230 5.54 23.45 -4.74
C GLN A 230 5.63 21.92 -4.74
N ALA A 231 5.21 21.26 -3.65
CA ALA A 231 5.25 19.81 -3.58
C ALA A 231 4.32 19.15 -4.60
N LEU A 232 3.11 19.68 -4.82
CA LEU A 232 2.18 19.21 -5.85
C LEU A 232 2.79 19.33 -7.25
N HIS A 233 3.39 20.47 -7.57
CA HIS A 233 4.08 20.66 -8.85
C HIS A 233 5.23 19.67 -9.04
N CYS A 234 6.08 19.47 -8.01
CA CYS A 234 7.17 18.50 -8.05
C CYS A 234 6.64 17.06 -8.22
N ALA A 235 5.71 16.64 -7.37
CA ALA A 235 5.17 15.28 -7.37
C ALA A 235 4.50 14.94 -8.71
N PHE A 236 3.68 15.86 -9.25
CA PHE A 236 3.04 15.67 -10.55
C PHE A 236 4.03 15.71 -11.72
N ALA A 237 5.06 16.55 -11.66
CA ALA A 237 6.13 16.54 -12.65
C ALA A 237 6.92 15.22 -12.63
N LEU A 238 7.30 14.72 -11.45
CA LEU A 238 8.00 13.45 -11.27
C LEU A 238 7.16 12.26 -11.75
N HIS A 239 5.88 12.21 -11.40
CA HIS A 239 4.97 11.19 -11.93
C HIS A 239 4.86 11.24 -13.46
N ALA A 240 4.71 12.44 -14.04
CA ALA A 240 4.64 12.59 -15.49
C ALA A 240 5.96 12.22 -16.19
N LEU A 241 7.12 12.47 -15.56
CA LEU A 241 8.41 11.99 -16.04
C LEU A 241 8.50 10.47 -15.95
N ALA A 242 8.13 9.86 -14.81
CA ALA A 242 8.13 8.42 -14.62
C ALA A 242 7.27 7.71 -15.66
N ALA A 243 6.08 8.23 -15.94
CA ALA A 243 5.15 7.68 -16.94
C ALA A 243 5.70 7.74 -18.39
N ARG A 244 6.69 8.59 -18.67
CA ARG A 244 7.36 8.69 -19.98
C ARG A 244 8.55 7.76 -20.12
N VAL A 245 9.03 7.17 -19.02
CA VAL A 245 10.14 6.22 -19.07
C VAL A 245 9.66 4.95 -19.75
N ARG A 246 10.23 4.67 -20.93
CA ARG A 246 9.97 3.42 -21.64
C ARG A 246 10.80 2.32 -21.00
N VAL A 247 10.12 1.39 -20.34
CA VAL A 247 10.71 0.15 -19.85
C VAL A 247 10.40 -0.98 -20.82
N ASP A 248 11.34 -1.89 -21.02
CA ASP A 248 11.09 -3.12 -21.77
C ASP A 248 10.17 -4.03 -20.94
N PRO A 249 8.95 -4.36 -21.41
CA PRO A 249 8.03 -5.21 -20.66
C PRO A 249 8.54 -6.66 -20.51
N GLN A 250 9.52 -7.08 -21.31
CA GLN A 250 10.15 -8.40 -21.19
C GLN A 250 11.36 -8.41 -20.25
N ALA A 251 11.85 -7.23 -19.83
CA ALA A 251 12.96 -7.14 -18.90
C ALA A 251 12.54 -7.52 -17.48
N SER A 252 13.50 -7.96 -16.68
CA SER A 252 13.28 -8.26 -15.26
C SER A 252 12.77 -7.06 -14.49
N ASN A 253 12.04 -7.31 -13.40
CA ASN A 253 11.53 -6.25 -12.51
C ASN A 253 12.67 -5.32 -12.05
N ASP A 254 13.82 -5.90 -11.67
CA ASP A 254 15.03 -5.15 -11.31
C ASP A 254 15.50 -4.22 -12.44
N ARG A 255 15.54 -4.70 -13.67
CA ARG A 255 15.98 -3.90 -14.82
C ARG A 255 15.00 -2.78 -15.14
N GLN A 256 13.70 -3.05 -15.07
CA GLN A 256 12.67 -2.02 -15.21
C GLN A 256 12.77 -0.98 -14.10
N LEU A 257 13.01 -1.42 -12.86
CA LEU A 257 13.18 -0.55 -11.70
C LEU A 257 14.40 0.35 -11.84
N LEU A 258 15.56 -0.23 -12.14
CA LEU A 258 16.80 0.51 -12.38
C LEU A 258 16.63 1.51 -13.53
N THR A 259 15.91 1.16 -14.59
CA THR A 259 15.63 2.07 -15.72
C THR A 259 14.84 3.31 -15.28
N ARG A 260 13.81 3.14 -14.42
CA ARG A 260 13.04 4.27 -13.87
C ARG A 260 13.90 5.17 -12.99
N PHE A 261 14.62 4.58 -12.03
CA PHE A 261 15.51 5.33 -11.15
C PHE A 261 16.62 6.05 -11.91
N ALA A 262 17.25 5.40 -12.89
CA ALA A 262 18.30 6.00 -13.73
C ALA A 262 17.79 7.19 -14.55
N ALA A 263 16.53 7.17 -14.97
CA ALA A 263 15.93 8.28 -15.71
C ALA A 263 15.57 9.47 -14.81
N LEU A 264 15.16 9.23 -13.57
CA LEU A 264 14.58 10.26 -12.71
C LEU A 264 15.55 10.84 -11.68
N LEU A 265 16.42 10.04 -11.07
CA LEU A 265 17.36 10.53 -10.05
C LEU A 265 18.23 11.70 -10.54
N PRO A 266 18.77 11.71 -11.78
CA PRO A 266 19.53 12.86 -12.28
C PRO A 266 18.70 14.14 -12.44
N GLN A 267 17.38 14.03 -12.57
CA GLN A 267 16.48 15.17 -12.74
C GLN A 267 16.00 15.75 -11.40
N MET A 268 16.16 15.03 -10.29
CA MET A 268 15.64 15.42 -8.99
C MET A 268 16.08 16.83 -8.58
N ALA A 269 17.36 17.16 -8.70
CA ALA A 269 17.86 18.49 -8.32
C ALA A 269 17.16 19.61 -9.11
N ASP A 270 17.08 19.49 -10.44
CA ASP A 270 16.45 20.52 -11.28
C ASP A 270 14.93 20.59 -11.06
N VAL A 271 14.26 19.46 -10.81
CA VAL A 271 12.82 19.46 -10.47
C VAL A 271 12.56 20.17 -9.15
N LEU A 272 13.40 19.95 -8.13
CA LEU A 272 13.25 20.59 -6.81
C LEU A 272 13.55 22.10 -6.87
N ASP A 273 14.65 22.48 -7.53
CA ASP A 273 15.14 23.85 -7.60
C ASP A 273 14.37 24.71 -8.62
N ASN A 274 13.97 24.11 -9.74
CA ASN A 274 13.45 24.80 -10.92
C ASN A 274 12.10 24.23 -11.40
N THR A 275 11.26 23.76 -10.47
CA THR A 275 9.99 23.08 -10.78
C THR A 275 9.13 23.78 -11.84
N ARG A 276 9.12 25.12 -11.86
CA ARG A 276 8.34 25.91 -12.83
C ARG A 276 8.64 25.57 -14.29
N ARG A 277 9.87 25.14 -14.62
CA ARG A 277 10.26 24.69 -15.98
C ARG A 277 9.46 23.47 -16.44
N TYR A 278 8.97 22.68 -15.49
CA TYR A 278 8.18 21.48 -15.71
C TYR A 278 6.67 21.74 -15.73
N ALA A 279 6.22 23.00 -15.86
CA ALA A 279 4.80 23.34 -15.95
C ALA A 279 3.99 22.52 -16.96
N PRO A 280 4.49 22.24 -18.18
CA PRO A 280 3.77 21.38 -19.12
C PRO A 280 3.53 19.95 -18.61
N LEU A 281 4.32 19.48 -17.62
CA LEU A 281 4.18 18.15 -17.04
C LEU A 281 3.16 18.11 -15.91
N TYR A 282 3.20 19.08 -14.99
CA TYR A 282 2.31 19.07 -13.82
C TYR A 282 0.97 19.76 -14.06
N ALA A 283 0.86 20.68 -15.02
CA ALA A 283 -0.36 21.46 -15.24
C ALA A 283 -1.62 20.61 -15.51
N PRO A 284 -1.57 19.50 -16.29
CA PRO A 284 -2.74 18.64 -16.48
C PRO A 284 -3.25 18.02 -15.17
N ALA A 285 -2.34 17.54 -14.31
CA ALA A 285 -2.68 16.96 -13.02
C ALA A 285 -3.20 18.02 -12.04
N MET A 286 -2.63 19.24 -12.06
CA MET A 286 -3.17 20.38 -11.31
C MET A 286 -4.59 20.74 -11.73
N LEU A 287 -4.89 20.72 -13.04
CA LEU A 287 -6.25 20.97 -13.54
C LEU A 287 -7.22 19.86 -13.11
N ALA A 288 -6.78 18.60 -13.14
CA ALA A 288 -7.58 17.48 -12.64
C ALA A 288 -7.87 17.61 -11.13
N LEU A 289 -6.87 18.01 -10.34
CA LEU A 289 -7.02 18.31 -8.91
C LEU A 289 -8.04 19.44 -8.70
N GLN A 290 -7.90 20.57 -9.39
CA GLN A 290 -8.81 21.71 -9.30
C GLN A 290 -10.26 21.33 -9.65
N ARG A 291 -10.47 20.57 -10.73
CA ARG A 291 -11.81 20.06 -11.11
C ARG A 291 -12.41 19.18 -10.03
N SER A 292 -11.59 18.30 -9.43
CA SER A 292 -12.02 17.43 -8.34
C SER A 292 -12.38 18.23 -7.09
N GLU A 293 -11.56 19.23 -6.74
CA GLU A 293 -11.82 20.12 -5.60
C GLU A 293 -13.09 20.93 -5.77
N ALA A 294 -13.36 21.41 -7.00
CA ALA A 294 -14.57 22.13 -7.35
C ALA A 294 -15.81 21.23 -7.22
N LEU A 295 -15.77 19.99 -7.72
CA LEU A 295 -16.88 19.04 -7.54
C LEU A 295 -17.11 18.74 -6.06
N LEU A 296 -16.04 18.50 -5.30
CA LEU A 296 -16.14 18.24 -3.85
C LEU A 296 -16.58 19.47 -3.03
N ALA A 297 -16.57 20.67 -3.62
CA ALA A 297 -17.12 21.89 -3.02
C ALA A 297 -18.55 22.20 -3.50
N ASP A 298 -19.05 21.48 -4.50
CA ASP A 298 -20.39 21.68 -5.04
C ASP A 298 -21.46 21.41 -3.97
N PRO A 299 -22.51 22.24 -3.84
CA PRO A 299 -23.58 22.03 -2.86
C PRO A 299 -24.34 20.71 -3.01
N GLY A 300 -24.31 20.09 -4.20
CA GLY A 300 -24.86 18.77 -4.47
C GLY A 300 -23.96 17.61 -4.03
N THR A 301 -22.70 17.88 -3.66
CA THR A 301 -21.81 16.88 -3.05
C THR A 301 -22.05 16.82 -1.54
N VAL A 302 -22.38 15.64 -1.03
CA VAL A 302 -22.52 15.40 0.42
C VAL A 302 -21.33 14.59 0.90
N ILE A 303 -20.69 15.04 1.98
CA ILE A 303 -19.61 14.33 2.67
C ILE A 303 -20.03 14.12 4.12
N GLU A 304 -20.21 12.87 4.52
CA GLU A 304 -20.54 12.49 5.90
C GLU A 304 -19.41 11.64 6.49
N GLU A 305 -18.94 12.00 7.68
CA GLU A 305 -17.91 11.24 8.39
C GLU A 305 -18.49 10.49 9.59
N TYR A 306 -18.01 9.27 9.79
CA TYR A 306 -18.29 8.39 10.92
C TYR A 306 -16.95 7.99 11.57
N PRO A 307 -16.30 8.90 12.34
CA PRO A 307 -14.93 8.69 12.82
C PRO A 307 -14.77 7.48 13.74
N ALA A 308 -15.82 7.09 14.49
CA ALA A 308 -15.80 5.94 15.40
C ALA A 308 -15.54 4.60 14.68
N ILE A 309 -15.84 4.52 13.38
CA ILE A 309 -15.63 3.35 12.52
C ILE A 309 -14.71 3.65 11.33
N ASP A 310 -13.98 4.77 11.40
CA ASP A 310 -13.03 5.24 10.39
C ASP A 310 -13.60 5.32 8.96
N LEU A 311 -14.90 5.65 8.81
CA LEU A 311 -15.60 5.72 7.52
C LEU A 311 -15.93 7.16 7.13
N ALA A 312 -15.70 7.54 5.88
CA ALA A 312 -16.29 8.72 5.26
C ALA A 312 -17.08 8.33 4.00
N VAL A 313 -18.27 8.90 3.85
CA VAL A 313 -19.19 8.68 2.74
C VAL A 313 -19.22 9.94 1.88
N PHE A 314 -18.89 9.78 0.61
CA PHE A 314 -18.95 10.83 -0.42
C PHE A 314 -20.09 10.50 -1.37
N VAL A 315 -21.12 11.32 -1.40
CA VAL A 315 -22.21 11.24 -2.38
C VAL A 315 -22.00 12.35 -3.40
N LEU A 316 -21.62 11.96 -4.62
CA LEU A 316 -21.37 12.89 -5.71
C LEU A 316 -22.69 13.31 -6.38
N PRO A 317 -22.75 14.49 -7.02
CA PRO A 317 -23.94 14.96 -7.73
C PRO A 317 -24.36 13.98 -8.83
N GLU A 318 -25.67 13.82 -9.04
CA GLU A 318 -26.20 12.89 -10.07
C GLU A 318 -25.85 13.34 -11.51
N GLN A 319 -25.72 14.65 -11.72
CA GLN A 319 -25.43 15.29 -13.00
C GLN A 319 -24.13 16.09 -12.93
N GLY A 320 -23.47 16.27 -14.08
CA GLY A 320 -22.27 17.11 -14.18
C GLY A 320 -20.94 16.41 -13.88
N TRP A 321 -20.96 15.12 -13.53
CA TRP A 321 -19.75 14.31 -13.38
C TRP A 321 -19.93 12.88 -13.87
N ASP A 322 -19.17 12.51 -14.89
CA ASP A 322 -19.13 11.18 -15.51
C ASP A 322 -17.74 10.52 -15.40
N GLY A 323 -16.87 11.05 -14.53
CA GLY A 323 -15.52 10.55 -14.31
C GLY A 323 -15.49 9.04 -14.06
N LEU A 324 -14.66 8.33 -14.82
CA LEU A 324 -14.48 6.89 -14.75
C LEU A 324 -13.15 6.53 -14.09
N GLY A 325 -13.04 5.29 -13.62
CA GLY A 325 -11.85 4.79 -12.96
C GLY A 325 -11.91 4.94 -11.45
N GLU A 326 -10.74 4.81 -10.83
CA GLU A 326 -10.58 4.89 -9.38
C GLU A 326 -11.08 6.22 -8.82
N TYR A 327 -11.60 6.20 -7.60
CA TYR A 327 -12.14 7.39 -6.95
C TYR A 327 -13.20 8.09 -7.81
N CYS A 328 -13.96 7.32 -8.59
CA CYS A 328 -14.93 7.87 -9.56
C CYS A 328 -14.31 8.92 -10.51
N GLY A 329 -13.04 8.77 -10.88
CA GLY A 329 -12.30 9.71 -11.73
C GLY A 329 -11.84 10.99 -11.03
N LEU A 330 -12.04 11.13 -9.72
CA LEU A 330 -11.52 12.25 -8.94
C LEU A 330 -10.03 12.07 -8.63
N SER A 331 -9.34 13.19 -8.47
CA SER A 331 -7.99 13.21 -7.90
C SER A 331 -8.02 12.61 -6.49
N PRO A 332 -7.22 11.57 -6.20
CA PRO A 332 -7.10 11.02 -4.85
C PRO A 332 -6.66 12.09 -3.83
N VAL A 333 -5.83 13.05 -4.26
CA VAL A 333 -5.40 14.20 -3.45
C VAL A 333 -6.58 15.05 -3.00
N ALA A 334 -7.52 15.35 -3.90
CA ALA A 334 -8.72 16.10 -3.55
C ALA A 334 -9.56 15.35 -2.51
N VAL A 335 -9.79 14.04 -2.73
CA VAL A 335 -10.62 13.20 -1.84
C VAL A 335 -9.97 13.06 -0.47
N HIS A 336 -8.68 12.71 -0.41
CA HIS A 336 -7.95 12.46 0.84
C HIS A 336 -7.70 13.73 1.66
N ASN A 337 -7.70 14.92 1.03
CA ASN A 337 -7.64 16.18 1.75
C ASN A 337 -8.97 16.53 2.44
N ARG A 338 -10.12 16.02 1.96
CA ARG A 338 -11.45 16.31 2.52
C ARG A 338 -11.79 15.51 3.77
N SER A 339 -11.20 14.32 3.93
CA SER A 339 -11.50 13.45 5.06
C SER A 339 -10.27 12.88 5.73
N ARG A 340 -10.36 12.75 7.06
CA ARG A 340 -9.38 12.02 7.86
C ARG A 340 -9.72 10.54 8.00
N CYS A 341 -10.84 10.06 7.48
CA CYS A 341 -11.20 8.65 7.56
C CYS A 341 -10.34 7.77 6.64
N GLY A 342 -10.14 6.52 7.05
CA GLY A 342 -9.32 5.49 6.41
C GLY A 342 -10.11 4.63 5.44
N VAL A 343 -11.41 4.49 5.66
CA VAL A 343 -12.35 3.84 4.76
C VAL A 343 -13.18 4.91 4.06
N LEU A 344 -13.24 4.86 2.74
CA LEU A 344 -13.96 5.82 1.91
C LEU A 344 -15.03 5.09 1.12
N ALA A 345 -16.30 5.47 1.26
CA ALA A 345 -17.38 4.99 0.42
C ALA A 345 -17.82 6.10 -0.52
N MET A 346 -17.69 5.87 -1.83
CA MET A 346 -18.02 6.85 -2.87
C MET A 346 -19.25 6.40 -3.65
N VAL A 347 -20.26 7.26 -3.69
CA VAL A 347 -21.52 7.04 -4.41
C VAL A 347 -21.58 7.94 -5.63
N ARG A 348 -21.78 7.33 -6.80
CA ARG A 348 -21.98 8.04 -8.08
C ARG A 348 -23.04 7.30 -8.89
N GLN A 349 -24.16 7.96 -9.18
CA GLN A 349 -25.22 7.43 -10.06
C GLN A 349 -25.65 6.00 -9.67
N GLY A 350 -25.90 5.77 -8.38
CA GLY A 350 -26.28 4.47 -7.82
C GLY A 350 -25.15 3.43 -7.71
N ARG A 351 -23.95 3.72 -8.23
CA ARG A 351 -22.76 2.87 -8.04
C ARG A 351 -22.06 3.26 -6.75
N VAL A 352 -21.61 2.26 -6.01
CA VAL A 352 -20.83 2.43 -4.78
C VAL A 352 -19.47 1.77 -4.95
N GLU A 353 -18.42 2.51 -4.61
CA GLU A 353 -17.05 2.02 -4.49
C GLU A 353 -16.58 2.27 -3.05
N ILE A 354 -16.12 1.22 -2.36
CA ILE A 354 -15.59 1.33 -1.00
C ILE A 354 -14.09 1.08 -1.06
N ARG A 355 -13.27 1.98 -0.53
CA ARG A 355 -11.80 1.85 -0.50
C ARG A 355 -11.26 1.90 0.91
N GLN A 356 -10.20 1.14 1.16
CA GLN A 356 -9.35 1.32 2.34
C GLN A 356 -8.05 1.99 1.91
N ARG A 357 -7.70 3.09 2.57
CA ARG A 357 -6.55 3.91 2.18
C ARG A 357 -5.22 3.27 2.55
N TYR A 358 -4.16 3.69 1.85
CA TYR A 358 -2.79 3.25 2.07
C TYR A 358 -2.36 3.35 3.54
N GLU A 359 -2.81 4.37 4.27
CA GLU A 359 -2.44 4.57 5.68
C GLU A 359 -2.85 3.46 6.64
N SER A 360 -3.75 2.57 6.21
CA SER A 360 -4.14 1.38 6.96
C SER A 360 -3.30 0.14 6.61
N TRP A 361 -2.48 0.22 5.57
CA TRP A 361 -1.56 -0.83 5.15
C TRP A 361 -0.22 -0.72 5.86
N VAL A 362 0.36 0.48 6.01
CA VAL A 362 1.72 0.71 6.54
C VAL A 362 1.81 0.86 8.05
N GLU A 363 2.99 0.59 8.60
CA GLU A 363 3.33 0.93 9.97
C GLU A 363 3.40 2.46 10.12
N ARG A 364 2.85 2.97 11.22
CA ARG A 364 2.79 4.40 11.53
C ARG A 364 3.10 4.65 12.98
N ILE A 365 4.12 5.48 13.23
CA ILE A 365 4.48 5.91 14.58
C ILE A 365 3.56 6.99 15.14
N SER A 366 2.71 7.61 14.30
CA SER A 366 1.78 8.65 14.75
C SER A 366 0.51 8.72 13.91
N GLY A 367 -0.56 9.21 14.56
CA GLY A 367 -1.89 9.37 13.98
C GLY A 367 -2.90 8.39 14.56
N ILE A 368 -4.05 8.29 13.91
CA ILE A 368 -5.13 7.38 14.29
C ILE A 368 -4.75 5.97 13.80
N ALA A 369 -4.85 4.96 14.67
CA ALA A 369 -4.71 3.56 14.28
C ALA A 369 -5.83 3.18 13.31
N ARG A 370 -5.49 2.51 12.21
CA ARG A 370 -6.43 2.18 11.12
C ARG A 370 -6.49 0.69 10.83
N PRO A 371 -6.93 -0.12 11.80
CA PRO A 371 -7.06 -1.55 11.55
C PRO A 371 -8.12 -1.81 10.47
N ARG A 372 -7.78 -2.62 9.47
CA ARG A 372 -8.70 -2.95 8.37
C ARG A 372 -9.65 -4.06 8.76
N ARG A 373 -10.83 -4.00 8.16
CA ARG A 373 -11.80 -5.10 8.13
C ARG A 373 -11.68 -5.84 6.81
N ASP A 374 -11.86 -7.15 6.82
CA ASP A 374 -11.87 -7.95 5.59
C ASP A 374 -13.22 -7.80 4.88
N LEU A 375 -13.28 -6.92 3.89
CA LEU A 375 -14.52 -6.65 3.16
C LEU A 375 -14.98 -7.83 2.28
N ALA A 376 -14.21 -8.92 2.17
CA ALA A 376 -14.68 -10.13 1.48
C ALA A 376 -15.90 -10.76 2.17
N ILE A 377 -16.01 -10.59 3.50
CA ILE A 377 -17.17 -11.03 4.27
C ILE A 377 -18.42 -10.27 3.80
N PHE A 378 -18.31 -8.94 3.70
CA PHE A 378 -19.38 -8.07 3.25
C PHE A 378 -19.71 -8.27 1.76
N ALA A 379 -18.69 -8.40 0.91
CA ALA A 379 -18.84 -8.66 -0.52
C ALA A 379 -19.66 -9.92 -0.80
N ARG A 380 -19.43 -10.99 -0.03
CA ARG A 380 -20.19 -12.24 -0.14
C ARG A 380 -21.66 -12.05 0.25
N ALA A 381 -21.93 -11.37 1.35
CA ALA A 381 -23.29 -11.06 1.78
C ALA A 381 -24.04 -10.23 0.72
N LEU A 382 -23.36 -9.25 0.12
CA LEU A 382 -23.90 -8.48 -1.01
C LEU A 382 -24.17 -9.36 -2.23
N GLN A 383 -23.24 -10.27 -2.55
CA GLN A 383 -23.36 -11.18 -3.70
C GLN A 383 -24.52 -12.17 -3.56
N GLU A 384 -24.75 -12.73 -2.37
CA GLU A 384 -25.83 -13.68 -2.10
C GLU A 384 -27.22 -13.07 -2.29
N ALA A 385 -27.36 -11.77 -1.99
CA ALA A 385 -28.61 -11.03 -2.15
C ALA A 385 -28.72 -10.26 -3.48
N GLU A 386 -27.72 -10.36 -4.36
CA GLU A 386 -27.65 -9.62 -5.61
C GLU A 386 -28.60 -10.23 -6.67
N ARG A 387 -29.43 -9.37 -7.28
CA ARG A 387 -30.36 -9.75 -8.35
C ARG A 387 -29.93 -9.26 -9.73
N THR A 388 -29.05 -8.27 -9.81
CA THR A 388 -28.51 -7.79 -11.09
C THR A 388 -27.37 -8.72 -11.52
N PRO A 389 -27.33 -9.17 -12.80
CA PRO A 389 -26.19 -9.92 -13.30
C PRO A 389 -24.88 -9.14 -13.16
N GLY A 390 -23.92 -9.70 -12.40
CA GLY A 390 -22.65 -9.06 -12.07
C GLY A 390 -21.98 -9.70 -10.87
N GLN A 391 -20.81 -9.17 -10.48
CA GLN A 391 -20.05 -9.70 -9.35
C GLN A 391 -19.61 -8.59 -8.38
N TRP A 392 -19.86 -8.80 -7.08
CA TRP A 392 -19.17 -8.05 -6.02
C TRP A 392 -17.75 -8.57 -5.86
N HIS A 393 -16.78 -7.67 -6.02
CA HIS A 393 -15.36 -7.99 -5.97
C HIS A 393 -14.67 -7.11 -4.95
N TYR A 394 -13.93 -7.74 -4.03
CA TYR A 394 -12.99 -7.10 -3.12
C TYR A 394 -11.58 -7.55 -3.47
N ASP A 395 -10.66 -6.60 -3.60
CA ASP A 395 -9.28 -6.89 -4.05
C ASP A 395 -8.50 -7.78 -3.04
N GLY A 396 -8.85 -7.71 -1.74
CA GLY A 396 -8.23 -8.49 -0.67
C GLY A 396 -7.60 -7.60 0.40
N VAL A 397 -7.61 -8.03 1.67
CA VAL A 397 -7.20 -7.16 2.79
C VAL A 397 -5.70 -6.82 2.78
N GLN A 398 -4.89 -7.71 2.21
CA GLN A 398 -3.44 -7.60 2.11
C GLN A 398 -2.99 -6.62 1.02
N GLU A 399 -3.86 -6.29 0.07
CA GLU A 399 -3.54 -5.35 -1.00
C GLU A 399 -3.30 -3.95 -0.41
N ILE A 400 -2.48 -3.14 -1.08
CA ILE A 400 -2.00 -1.87 -0.52
C ILE A 400 -3.16 -0.85 -0.35
N MET A 401 -4.09 -0.79 -1.32
CA MET A 401 -5.26 0.09 -1.32
C MET A 401 -6.50 -0.61 -1.86
N PRO A 402 -7.05 -1.60 -1.13
CA PRO A 402 -8.07 -2.46 -1.68
C PRO A 402 -9.40 -1.73 -1.83
N ALA A 403 -10.12 -2.10 -2.89
CA ALA A 403 -11.46 -1.61 -3.17
C ALA A 403 -12.47 -2.76 -3.22
N LEU A 404 -13.67 -2.49 -2.72
CA LEU A 404 -14.88 -3.29 -2.92
C LEU A 404 -15.78 -2.57 -3.93
N ARG A 405 -16.12 -3.26 -5.02
CA ARG A 405 -16.91 -2.73 -6.13
C ARG A 405 -17.82 -3.79 -6.76
N PHE A 406 -18.93 -3.34 -7.34
CA PHE A 406 -19.79 -4.18 -8.17
C PHE A 406 -19.36 -4.10 -9.65
N VAL A 407 -18.87 -5.22 -10.18
CA VAL A 407 -18.38 -5.34 -11.55
C VAL A 407 -19.54 -5.78 -12.45
N ALA A 408 -20.17 -4.80 -13.10
CA ALA A 408 -21.26 -5.00 -14.04
C ALA A 408 -21.50 -3.78 -14.94
N SER A 409 -22.16 -4.01 -16.08
CA SER A 409 -22.61 -2.94 -16.99
C SER A 409 -23.70 -2.06 -16.38
N ARG A 410 -24.51 -2.61 -15.46
CA ARG A 410 -25.55 -1.90 -14.72
C ARG A 410 -25.17 -1.75 -13.24
N PRO A 411 -25.75 -0.79 -12.50
CA PRO A 411 -25.60 -0.72 -11.05
C PRO A 411 -26.14 -1.98 -10.35
N SER A 412 -25.66 -2.22 -9.13
CA SER A 412 -26.17 -3.27 -8.24
C SER A 412 -27.67 -3.12 -8.00
N SER A 413 -28.36 -4.22 -7.72
CA SER A 413 -29.76 -4.17 -7.27
C SER A 413 -29.92 -3.63 -5.83
N HIS A 414 -28.82 -3.47 -5.09
CA HIS A 414 -28.80 -2.83 -3.77
C HIS A 414 -28.89 -1.31 -3.92
N ALA A 415 -29.85 -0.69 -3.23
CA ALA A 415 -29.89 0.76 -3.12
C ALA A 415 -28.66 1.25 -2.34
N SER A 416 -28.02 2.34 -2.80
CA SER A 416 -26.80 2.86 -2.18
C SER A 416 -27.01 3.21 -0.70
N SER A 417 -28.17 3.75 -0.33
CA SER A 417 -28.51 4.06 1.07
C SER A 417 -28.56 2.82 1.96
N THR A 418 -29.19 1.73 1.50
CA THR A 418 -29.23 0.45 2.22
C THR A 418 -27.84 -0.13 2.36
N LEU A 419 -27.05 -0.16 1.27
CA LEU A 419 -25.69 -0.68 1.29
C LEU A 419 -24.81 0.09 2.27
N LEU A 420 -24.89 1.42 2.30
CA LEU A 420 -24.12 2.26 3.22
C LEU A 420 -24.55 2.03 4.69
N ALA A 421 -25.84 1.83 4.95
CA ALA A 421 -26.32 1.51 6.29
C ALA A 421 -25.78 0.16 6.79
N GLU A 422 -25.78 -0.85 5.92
CA GLU A 422 -25.21 -2.18 6.20
C GLU A 422 -23.68 -2.12 6.37
N LEU A 423 -22.98 -1.32 5.55
CA LEU A 423 -21.54 -1.12 5.67
C LEU A 423 -21.17 -0.57 7.04
N ARG A 424 -21.93 0.41 7.57
CA ARG A 424 -21.69 0.97 8.90
C ARG A 424 -21.79 -0.10 9.98
N GLN A 425 -22.88 -0.87 9.98
CA GLN A 425 -23.08 -1.97 10.94
C GLN A 425 -21.98 -3.03 10.81
N PHE A 426 -21.60 -3.39 9.59
CA PHE A 426 -20.50 -4.31 9.35
C PHE A 426 -19.18 -3.81 9.93
N LEU A 427 -18.81 -2.55 9.70
CA LEU A 427 -17.53 -2.00 10.19
C LEU A 427 -17.48 -1.90 11.72
N GLU A 428 -18.62 -1.71 12.39
CA GLU A 428 -18.72 -1.74 13.85
C GLU A 428 -18.40 -3.12 14.44
N GLN A 429 -18.82 -4.19 13.77
CA GLN A 429 -18.80 -5.55 14.32
C GLN A 429 -17.68 -6.43 13.75
N ALA A 430 -17.24 -6.17 12.52
CA ALA A 430 -16.22 -6.96 11.84
C ALA A 430 -14.91 -6.99 12.64
N PRO A 431 -14.25 -8.16 12.77
CA PRO A 431 -12.96 -8.24 13.43
C PRO A 431 -11.88 -7.53 12.61
N VAL A 432 -10.84 -7.07 13.31
CA VAL A 432 -9.59 -6.62 12.69
C VAL A 432 -9.02 -7.78 11.87
N ALA A 433 -8.69 -7.51 10.62
CA ALA A 433 -8.08 -8.46 9.71
C ALA A 433 -6.65 -8.07 9.32
N TRP A 434 -6.32 -6.78 9.40
CA TRP A 434 -4.98 -6.28 9.14
C TRP A 434 -4.72 -5.10 10.07
N ASP A 435 -3.57 -5.13 10.73
CA ASP A 435 -3.04 -4.02 11.52
C ASP A 435 -1.51 -4.07 11.41
N ALA A 436 -0.95 -3.03 10.81
CA ALA A 436 0.48 -2.95 10.54
C ALA A 436 1.31 -2.51 11.76
N ASN A 437 0.66 -2.05 12.83
CA ASN A 437 1.32 -1.64 14.08
C ASN A 437 1.20 -2.69 15.19
N ALA A 438 0.52 -3.82 14.92
CA ALA A 438 0.17 -4.85 15.89
C ALA A 438 1.26 -5.91 16.11
#